data_AF-A0A4M9WXB0-F1
#
_entry.id   AF-A0A4M9WXB0-F1
#
_cell.length_a   1.000
_cell.length_b   1.000
_cell.length_c   1.000
_cell.angle_alpha   90.00
_cell.angle_beta   90.00
_cell.angle_gamma   90.00
#
_symmetry.space_group_name_H-M   'P 1'
#
loop_
_entity.id
_entity.type
_entity.pdbx_description
1 polymer ?
#
loop_
_entity_poly.entity_id
_entity_poly.type
_entity_poly.pdbx_seq_one_letter_code
_entity_poly.pdbx_strand_id
1 'polypeptide(L)'
;MTILLKLSSTIVYGEIYHYFLQRDTAKESILGYSFAHGYCGIAYALFAYSKVLEPSMFYNDLHTFHTELKKLLEKVTSNTENLGNLQLSWCKGISGIILYLCMYDCDGNKDIISKYQEFVFNHHLKMMTGYCHGITSLLQTTVYNQNKLLMKKIQQVILACSERDDHGLLMFQGDSGKADLFDFGIGSMGVYWCLLNNKFPFDVQT
;
A
#
# COMPACT_ATOMS: atom_id res chain seq x y z
N MET A 1 -10.60 8.08 32.65
CA MET A 1 -9.81 7.33 31.64
C MET A 1 -10.05 7.84 30.22
N THR A 2 -11.29 8.16 29.83
CA THR A 2 -11.64 8.63 28.46
C THR A 2 -11.08 10.01 28.07
N ILE A 3 -10.95 10.94 29.02
CA ILE A 3 -10.43 12.30 28.74
C ILE A 3 -8.92 12.29 28.48
N LEU A 4 -8.16 11.47 29.21
CA LEU A 4 -6.71 11.30 29.00
C LEU A 4 -6.39 10.64 27.66
N LEU A 5 -7.18 9.64 27.23
CA LEU A 5 -7.05 9.02 25.90
C LEU A 5 -7.36 10.00 24.76
N LYS A 6 -8.38 10.87 24.93
CA LYS A 6 -8.68 11.93 23.96
C LYS A 6 -7.55 12.97 23.90
N LEU A 7 -7.06 13.45 25.04
CA LEU A 7 -5.95 14.41 25.09
C LEU A 7 -4.65 13.86 24.50
N SER A 8 -4.30 12.60 24.81
CA SER A 8 -3.11 11.96 24.23
C SER A 8 -3.27 11.76 22.72
N SER A 9 -4.48 11.41 22.24
CA SER A 9 -4.74 11.29 20.81
C SER A 9 -4.60 12.63 20.07
N THR A 10 -5.04 13.73 20.70
CA THR A 10 -4.93 15.08 20.13
C THR A 10 -3.51 15.57 19.93
N ILE A 11 -2.62 15.23 20.87
CA ILE A 11 -1.19 15.55 20.71
C ILE A 11 -0.61 14.75 19.54
N VAL A 12 -0.87 13.44 19.49
CA VAL A 12 -0.30 12.54 18.48
C VAL A 12 -0.77 12.89 17.06
N TYR A 13 -2.07 13.05 16.81
CA TYR A 13 -2.52 13.41 15.46
C TYR A 13 -2.15 14.85 15.09
N GLY A 14 -1.99 15.75 16.08
CA GLY A 14 -1.54 17.13 15.86
C GLY A 14 -0.11 17.19 15.32
N GLU A 15 0.80 16.40 15.88
CA GLU A 15 2.19 16.28 15.40
C GLU A 15 2.25 15.68 14.00
N ILE A 16 1.51 14.59 13.76
CA ILE A 16 1.41 13.95 12.44
C ILE A 16 0.88 14.95 11.40
N TYR A 17 -0.15 15.72 11.77
CA TYR A 17 -0.74 16.70 10.88
C TYR A 17 0.22 17.86 10.58
N HIS A 18 0.92 18.38 11.59
CA HIS A 18 1.92 19.42 11.40
C HIS A 18 3.03 18.96 10.44
N TYR A 19 3.52 17.73 10.61
CA TYR A 19 4.50 17.15 9.70
C TYR A 19 3.95 17.00 8.27
N PHE A 20 2.70 16.54 8.12
CA PHE A 20 2.04 16.39 6.82
C PHE A 20 1.90 17.71 6.05
N LEU A 21 1.69 18.83 6.74
CA LEU A 21 1.60 20.16 6.13
C LEU A 21 2.96 20.71 5.67
N GLN A 22 4.07 20.22 6.22
CA GLN A 22 5.42 20.64 5.84
C GLN A 22 5.98 19.92 4.60
N ARG A 23 5.18 19.06 3.95
CA ARG A 23 5.61 18.29 2.77
C ARG A 23 6.08 19.18 1.63
N ASP A 24 7.20 18.82 0.99
CA ASP A 24 7.75 19.57 -0.15
C ASP A 24 7.21 19.00 -1.47
N THR A 25 6.06 19.49 -1.90
CA THR A 25 5.38 19.03 -3.12
C THR A 25 6.17 19.29 -4.41
N ALA A 26 7.27 20.07 -4.37
CA ALA A 26 8.02 20.47 -5.55
C ALA A 26 9.18 19.52 -5.92
N LYS A 27 9.64 18.64 -5.01
CA LYS A 27 10.87 17.83 -5.19
C LYS A 27 10.67 16.32 -5.22
N GLU A 28 9.43 15.84 -5.15
CA GLU A 28 9.21 14.49 -4.68
C GLU A 28 8.99 13.49 -5.82
N SER A 29 9.82 12.45 -5.84
CA SER A 29 9.61 11.26 -6.65
C SER A 29 8.49 10.39 -6.05
N ILE A 30 7.99 9.42 -6.82
CA ILE A 30 6.98 8.46 -6.35
C ILE A 30 7.38 7.75 -5.03
N LEU A 31 8.68 7.64 -4.75
CA LEU A 31 9.20 7.05 -3.52
C LEU A 31 8.73 7.79 -2.26
N GLY A 32 8.65 9.13 -2.34
CA GLY A 32 8.21 9.99 -1.22
C GLY A 32 6.70 9.94 -0.95
N TYR A 33 5.91 9.44 -1.90
CA TYR A 33 4.45 9.30 -1.76
C TYR A 33 4.01 7.88 -1.42
N SER A 34 4.94 6.96 -1.22
CA SER A 34 4.64 5.57 -0.88
C SER A 34 3.93 5.41 0.48
N PHE A 35 3.49 4.19 0.80
CA PHE A 35 2.70 3.94 2.01
C PHE A 35 3.57 3.87 3.27
N ALA A 36 4.60 3.01 3.30
CA ALA A 36 5.34 2.75 4.55
C ALA A 36 6.29 3.89 4.94
N HIS A 37 6.90 4.55 3.95
CA HIS A 37 7.92 5.57 4.18
C HIS A 37 7.58 6.93 3.53
N GLY A 38 6.33 7.11 3.12
CA GLY A 38 5.90 8.30 2.41
C GLY A 38 4.57 8.87 2.91
N TYR A 39 4.11 9.91 2.23
CA TYR A 39 2.94 10.66 2.68
C TYR A 39 1.63 9.90 2.56
N CYS A 40 1.53 8.83 1.77
CA CYS A 40 0.29 8.05 1.71
C CYS A 40 -0.03 7.38 3.04
N GLY A 41 0.97 6.84 3.76
CA GLY A 41 0.74 6.25 5.08
C GLY A 41 0.32 7.30 6.12
N ILE A 42 0.95 8.47 6.06
CA ILE A 42 0.64 9.61 6.93
C ILE A 42 -0.78 10.13 6.65
N ALA A 43 -1.11 10.35 5.38
CA ALA A 43 -2.45 10.77 4.95
C ALA A 43 -3.50 9.73 5.35
N TYR A 44 -3.20 8.44 5.21
CA TYR A 44 -4.10 7.39 5.67
C TYR A 44 -4.30 7.41 7.18
N ALA A 45 -3.26 7.61 7.98
CA ALA A 45 -3.38 7.74 9.42
C ALA A 45 -4.27 8.93 9.82
N LEU A 46 -4.10 10.09 9.18
CA LEU A 46 -4.95 11.25 9.40
C LEU A 46 -6.40 11.00 8.96
N PHE A 47 -6.60 10.30 7.85
CA PHE A 47 -7.92 9.87 7.39
C PHE A 47 -8.57 8.92 8.40
N ALA A 48 -7.84 7.90 8.87
CA ALA A 48 -8.29 6.98 9.91
C ALA A 48 -8.69 7.72 11.20
N TYR A 49 -7.88 8.67 11.66
CA TYR A 49 -8.23 9.55 12.78
C TYR A 49 -9.49 10.36 12.50
N SER A 50 -9.64 10.91 11.29
CA SER A 50 -10.86 11.65 10.90
C SER A 50 -12.11 10.79 10.97
N LYS A 51 -12.01 9.48 10.68
CA LYS A 51 -13.14 8.53 10.77
C LYS A 51 -13.46 8.10 12.20
N VAL A 52 -12.46 7.95 13.06
CA VAL A 52 -12.64 7.45 14.44
C VAL A 52 -12.94 8.57 15.44
N LEU A 53 -12.32 9.74 15.26
CA LEU A 53 -12.40 10.86 16.21
C LEU A 53 -13.21 12.05 15.67
N GLU A 54 -13.61 12.01 14.40
CA GLU A 54 -14.33 13.08 13.69
C GLU A 54 -13.67 14.49 13.62
N PRO A 55 -12.33 14.67 13.66
CA PRO A 55 -11.73 15.97 13.37
C PRO A 55 -11.92 16.36 11.90
N SER A 56 -12.72 17.38 11.64
CA SER A 56 -12.97 17.89 10.28
C SER A 56 -11.80 18.67 9.69
N MET A 57 -10.83 19.06 10.51
CA MET A 57 -9.73 19.93 10.12
C MET A 57 -8.78 19.32 9.07
N PHE A 58 -8.80 18.00 8.86
CA PHE A 58 -7.92 17.33 7.89
C PHE A 58 -8.52 17.25 6.48
N TYR A 59 -9.84 17.41 6.32
CA TYR A 59 -10.52 17.01 5.09
C TYR A 59 -10.05 17.75 3.84
N ASN A 60 -9.87 19.07 3.93
CA ASN A 60 -9.45 19.87 2.79
C ASN A 60 -8.02 19.54 2.35
N ASP A 61 -7.10 19.37 3.30
CA ASP A 61 -5.70 19.06 3.02
C ASP A 61 -5.52 17.63 2.50
N LEU A 62 -6.27 16.66 3.03
CA LEU A 62 -6.31 15.30 2.51
C LEU A 62 -6.89 15.24 1.09
N HIS A 63 -7.95 16.00 0.81
CA HIS A 63 -8.53 16.08 -0.53
C HIS A 63 -7.58 16.73 -1.54
N THR A 64 -6.87 17.78 -1.11
CA THR A 64 -5.84 18.44 -1.92
C THR A 64 -4.69 17.48 -2.23
N PHE A 65 -4.16 16.81 -1.21
CA PHE A 65 -3.12 15.79 -1.35
C PHE A 65 -3.54 14.66 -2.30
N HIS A 66 -4.77 14.17 -2.16
CA HIS A 66 -5.32 13.13 -3.04
C HIS A 66 -5.33 13.57 -4.51
N THR A 67 -5.72 14.81 -4.77
CA THR A 67 -5.73 15.38 -6.13
C THR A 67 -4.32 15.50 -6.69
N GLU A 68 -3.35 15.92 -5.88
CA GLU A 68 -1.93 16.01 -6.26
C GLU A 68 -1.32 14.63 -6.55
N LEU A 69 -1.62 13.65 -5.71
CA LEU A 69 -1.15 12.27 -5.83
C LEU A 69 -1.56 11.62 -7.16
N LYS A 70 -2.81 11.85 -7.60
CA LYS A 70 -3.30 11.37 -8.90
C LYS A 70 -2.49 11.94 -10.06
N LYS A 71 -2.21 13.25 -10.05
CA LYS A 71 -1.40 13.92 -11.08
C LYS A 71 0.04 13.39 -11.09
N LEU A 72 0.60 13.12 -9.91
CA LEU A 72 1.94 12.55 -9.79
C LEU A 72 2.02 11.15 -10.42
N LEU A 73 1.05 10.28 -10.12
CA LEU A 73 0.98 8.94 -10.70
C LEU A 73 0.97 8.98 -12.23
N GLU A 74 0.18 9.88 -12.83
CA GLU A 74 0.10 10.07 -14.29
C GLU A 74 1.45 10.44 -14.89
N LYS A 75 2.15 11.39 -14.28
CA LYS A 75 3.49 11.83 -14.70
C LYS A 75 4.52 10.70 -14.63
N VAL A 76 4.54 9.92 -13.55
CA VAL A 76 5.54 8.86 -13.35
C VAL A 76 5.39 7.75 -14.39
N THR A 77 4.15 7.39 -14.77
CA THR A 77 3.92 6.37 -15.81
C THR A 77 4.19 6.81 -17.23
N SER A 78 4.29 8.11 -17.51
CA SER A 78 4.71 8.58 -18.84
C SER A 78 6.20 8.42 -19.12
N ASN A 79 7.00 8.07 -18.11
CA ASN A 79 8.46 7.94 -18.20
C ASN A 79 8.89 6.53 -17.78
N THR A 80 8.43 5.51 -18.52
CA THR A 80 8.45 4.08 -18.15
C THR A 80 9.83 3.43 -18.08
N GLU A 81 10.89 4.10 -18.51
CA GLU A 81 12.24 3.55 -18.48
C GLU A 81 12.83 3.67 -17.05
N ASN A 82 13.10 2.52 -16.43
CA ASN A 82 13.84 2.32 -15.15
C ASN A 82 13.06 2.18 -13.82
N LEU A 83 11.80 1.74 -13.81
CA LEU A 83 11.21 1.29 -12.53
C LEU A 83 11.82 -0.05 -12.10
N GLY A 84 12.41 -0.07 -10.90
CA GLY A 84 12.89 -1.26 -10.21
C GLY A 84 11.85 -1.80 -9.20
N ASN A 85 12.21 -2.87 -8.50
CA ASN A 85 11.31 -3.53 -7.54
C ASN A 85 10.74 -2.57 -6.49
N LEU A 86 11.58 -1.73 -5.88
CA LEU A 86 11.17 -0.80 -4.83
C LEU A 86 10.13 0.22 -5.32
N GLN A 87 10.25 0.72 -6.55
CA GLN A 87 9.28 1.65 -7.14
C GLN A 87 7.92 1.01 -7.43
N LEU A 88 7.84 -0.33 -7.46
CA LEU A 88 6.60 -1.08 -7.66
C LEU A 88 5.97 -1.54 -6.33
N SER A 89 6.75 -1.55 -5.25
CA SER A 89 6.42 -2.13 -3.95
C SER A 89 5.38 -1.37 -3.10
N TRP A 90 4.96 -1.97 -1.99
CA TRP A 90 4.17 -1.30 -0.96
C TRP A 90 4.95 -0.20 -0.23
N CYS A 91 6.19 -0.49 0.18
CA CYS A 91 6.89 0.39 1.11
C CYS A 91 7.36 1.71 0.50
N LYS A 92 7.71 1.69 -0.80
CA LYS A 92 8.41 2.76 -1.53
C LYS A 92 7.85 2.96 -2.93
N GLY A 93 6.73 2.34 -3.27
CA GLY A 93 6.29 2.25 -4.66
C GLY A 93 4.80 2.41 -4.89
N ILE A 94 4.44 2.16 -6.15
CA ILE A 94 3.11 2.35 -6.70
C ILE A 94 2.07 1.46 -5.99
N SER A 95 2.41 0.21 -5.62
CA SER A 95 1.44 -0.66 -4.91
C SER A 95 0.99 -0.07 -3.58
N GLY A 96 1.87 0.63 -2.86
CA GLY A 96 1.51 1.32 -1.62
C GLY A 96 0.57 2.50 -1.85
N ILE A 97 0.75 3.20 -2.97
CA ILE A 97 -0.12 4.31 -3.38
C ILE A 97 -1.50 3.78 -3.79
N ILE A 98 -1.55 2.69 -4.57
CA ILE A 98 -2.81 2.03 -4.93
C ILE A 98 -3.56 1.62 -3.66
N LEU A 99 -2.86 1.02 -2.69
CA LEU A 99 -3.47 0.63 -1.42
C LEU A 99 -4.09 1.83 -0.68
N TYR A 100 -3.39 2.97 -0.63
CA TYR A 100 -3.96 4.21 -0.08
C TYR A 100 -5.25 4.62 -0.81
N LEU A 101 -5.23 4.64 -2.15
CA LEU A 101 -6.41 5.02 -2.95
C LEU A 101 -7.60 4.09 -2.71
N CYS A 102 -7.33 2.79 -2.56
CA CYS A 102 -8.33 1.79 -2.21
C CYS A 102 -8.99 2.08 -0.84
N MET A 103 -8.19 2.38 0.18
CA MET A 103 -8.72 2.59 1.54
C MET A 103 -9.31 3.98 1.75
N TYR A 104 -8.88 4.98 0.98
CA TYR A 104 -9.42 6.33 1.05
C TYR A 104 -10.81 6.44 0.39
N ASP A 105 -10.94 5.95 -0.86
CA ASP A 105 -12.19 5.95 -1.62
C ASP A 105 -12.07 5.00 -2.83
N CYS A 106 -12.33 3.71 -2.64
CA CYS A 106 -12.14 2.73 -3.72
C CYS A 106 -13.00 3.03 -4.96
N ASP A 107 -14.26 3.40 -4.78
CA ASP A 107 -15.21 3.60 -5.88
C ASP A 107 -14.89 4.87 -6.69
N GLY A 108 -14.59 5.98 -6.01
CA GLY A 108 -14.17 7.23 -6.66
C GLY A 108 -12.79 7.16 -7.32
N ASN A 109 -12.01 6.11 -7.02
CA ASN A 109 -10.68 5.87 -7.58
C ASN A 109 -10.60 4.63 -8.47
N LYS A 110 -11.72 3.98 -8.81
CA LYS A 110 -11.71 2.68 -9.49
C LYS A 110 -10.90 2.64 -10.79
N ASP A 111 -10.96 3.71 -11.60
CA ASP A 111 -10.33 3.76 -12.92
C ASP A 111 -8.81 3.90 -12.77
N ILE A 112 -8.37 4.79 -11.87
CA ILE A 112 -6.94 4.95 -11.57
C ILE A 112 -6.40 3.69 -10.88
N ILE A 113 -7.11 3.11 -9.90
CA ILE A 113 -6.71 1.86 -9.25
C ILE A 113 -6.50 0.76 -10.29
N SER A 114 -7.46 0.54 -11.18
CA SER A 114 -7.38 -0.53 -12.19
C SER A 114 -6.24 -0.30 -13.17
N LYS A 115 -6.07 0.93 -13.66
CA LYS A 115 -4.97 1.31 -14.56
C LYS A 115 -3.60 1.01 -13.94
N TYR A 116 -3.38 1.45 -12.70
CA TYR A 116 -2.07 1.28 -12.05
C TYR A 116 -1.84 -0.13 -11.52
N GLN A 117 -2.92 -0.85 -11.18
CA GLN A 117 -2.84 -2.27 -10.89
C GLN A 117 -2.30 -3.07 -12.08
N GLU A 118 -2.84 -2.83 -13.28
CA GLU A 118 -2.38 -3.47 -14.52
C GLU A 118 -0.95 -3.02 -14.87
N PHE A 119 -0.63 -1.74 -14.69
CA PHE A 119 0.72 -1.22 -14.90
C PHE A 119 1.76 -1.94 -14.03
N VAL A 120 1.51 -2.09 -12.72
CA VAL A 120 2.44 -2.79 -11.81
C VAL A 120 2.52 -4.26 -12.20
N PHE A 121 1.39 -4.90 -12.51
CA PHE A 121 1.38 -6.29 -12.95
C PHE A 121 2.21 -6.53 -14.21
N ASN A 122 2.20 -5.62 -15.18
CA ASN A 122 3.02 -5.73 -16.39
C ASN A 122 4.54 -5.70 -16.09
N HIS A 123 4.94 -5.30 -14.88
CA HIS A 123 6.32 -5.29 -14.41
C HIS A 123 6.61 -6.36 -13.35
N HIS A 124 5.70 -7.34 -13.14
CA HIS A 124 5.80 -8.32 -12.05
C HIS A 124 7.10 -9.13 -12.03
N LEU A 125 7.73 -9.37 -13.19
CA LEU A 125 9.00 -10.09 -13.27
C LEU A 125 10.16 -9.39 -12.54
N LYS A 126 10.01 -8.10 -12.21
CA LYS A 126 10.96 -7.33 -11.41
C LYS A 126 10.70 -7.43 -9.90
N MET A 127 9.65 -8.14 -9.49
CA MET A 127 9.17 -8.18 -8.10
C MET A 127 9.40 -9.55 -7.46
N MET A 128 9.66 -9.54 -6.16
CA MET A 128 9.67 -10.76 -5.34
C MET A 128 8.24 -11.18 -4.95
N THR A 129 8.08 -12.24 -4.16
CA THR A 129 6.75 -12.69 -3.70
C THR A 129 6.31 -12.12 -2.36
N GLY A 130 7.22 -11.63 -1.51
CA GLY A 130 6.88 -11.05 -0.19
C GLY A 130 5.91 -9.86 -0.24
N TYR A 131 5.38 -9.44 0.92
CA TYR A 131 4.45 -8.33 1.00
C TYR A 131 5.14 -6.97 0.79
N CYS A 132 6.24 -6.72 1.49
CA CYS A 132 6.85 -5.39 1.60
C CYS A 132 7.40 -4.90 0.26
N HIS A 133 8.16 -5.75 -0.45
CA HIS A 133 8.79 -5.45 -1.72
C HIS A 133 8.39 -6.42 -2.84
N GLY A 134 7.27 -7.12 -2.72
CA GLY A 134 6.87 -8.11 -3.71
C GLY A 134 5.46 -7.93 -4.24
N ILE A 135 5.10 -8.75 -5.23
CA ILE A 135 3.82 -8.72 -5.95
C ILE A 135 2.62 -8.98 -5.03
N THR A 136 2.83 -9.55 -3.84
CA THR A 136 1.80 -9.70 -2.81
C THR A 136 1.25 -8.35 -2.35
N SER A 137 2.04 -7.27 -2.37
CA SER A 137 1.51 -5.93 -2.12
C SER A 137 0.46 -5.51 -3.14
N LEU A 138 0.65 -5.89 -4.41
CA LEU A 138 -0.34 -5.64 -5.45
C LEU A 138 -1.59 -6.51 -5.24
N LEU A 139 -1.42 -7.78 -4.84
CA LEU A 139 -2.53 -8.69 -4.53
C LEU A 139 -3.46 -8.09 -3.47
N GLN A 140 -2.90 -7.49 -2.41
CA GLN A 140 -3.67 -6.85 -1.33
C GLN A 140 -4.68 -5.83 -1.87
N THR A 141 -4.32 -5.08 -2.91
CA THR A 141 -5.18 -4.03 -3.48
C THR A 141 -6.38 -4.60 -4.23
N THR A 142 -6.28 -5.82 -4.76
CA THR A 142 -7.35 -6.44 -5.58
C THR A 142 -8.59 -6.82 -4.77
N VAL A 143 -8.43 -6.98 -3.45
CA VAL A 143 -9.52 -7.28 -2.50
C VAL A 143 -10.52 -6.13 -2.43
N TYR A 144 -10.04 -4.88 -2.58
CA TYR A 144 -10.86 -3.68 -2.43
C TYR A 144 -11.81 -3.44 -3.60
N ASN A 145 -11.31 -3.58 -4.84
CA ASN A 145 -12.10 -3.40 -6.06
C ASN A 145 -12.62 -4.72 -6.66
N GLN A 146 -12.46 -5.84 -5.93
CA GLN A 146 -12.87 -7.18 -6.36
C GLN A 146 -12.37 -7.57 -7.77
N ASN A 147 -11.15 -7.17 -8.14
CA ASN A 147 -10.56 -7.47 -9.44
C ASN A 147 -10.15 -8.95 -9.55
N LYS A 148 -11.15 -9.84 -9.72
CA LYS A 148 -10.97 -11.30 -9.70
C LYS A 148 -10.01 -11.82 -10.76
N LEU A 149 -9.96 -11.17 -11.93
CA LEU A 149 -9.07 -11.59 -13.01
C LEU A 149 -7.61 -11.33 -12.63
N LEU A 150 -7.28 -10.11 -12.19
CA LEU A 150 -5.93 -9.77 -11.78
C LEU A 150 -5.49 -10.56 -10.54
N MET A 151 -6.40 -10.70 -9.56
CA MET A 151 -6.17 -11.52 -8.37
C MET A 151 -5.70 -12.93 -8.73
N LYS A 152 -6.39 -13.61 -9.65
CA LYS A 152 -6.00 -14.96 -10.13
C LYS A 152 -4.63 -14.95 -10.81
N LYS A 153 -4.34 -13.96 -11.64
CA LYS A 153 -3.04 -13.83 -12.32
C LYS A 153 -1.90 -13.68 -11.31
N ILE A 154 -2.06 -12.82 -10.30
CA ILE A 154 -1.05 -12.61 -9.26
C ILE A 154 -0.88 -13.87 -8.41
N GLN A 155 -1.98 -14.52 -8.02
CA GLN A 155 -1.94 -15.79 -7.27
C GLN A 155 -1.17 -16.87 -8.02
N GLN A 156 -1.36 -17.00 -9.35
CA GLN A 156 -0.61 -17.93 -10.18
C GLN A 156 0.89 -17.64 -10.16
N VAL A 157 1.28 -16.37 -10.26
CA VAL A 157 2.71 -15.96 -10.17
C VAL A 157 3.28 -16.34 -8.80
N ILE A 158 2.59 -15.99 -7.71
CA ILE A 158 3.03 -16.29 -6.34
C ILE A 158 3.22 -17.80 -6.12
N LEU A 159 2.24 -18.60 -6.55
CA LEU A 159 2.29 -20.06 -6.39
C LEU A 159 3.36 -20.71 -7.27
N ALA A 160 3.61 -20.20 -8.48
CA ALA A 160 4.66 -20.70 -9.36
C ALA A 160 6.08 -20.47 -8.79
N CYS A 161 6.24 -19.46 -7.93
CA CYS A 161 7.51 -19.13 -7.26
C CYS A 161 7.60 -19.69 -5.82
N SER A 162 6.67 -20.55 -5.42
CA SER A 162 6.63 -21.13 -4.08
C SER A 162 7.35 -22.47 -3.99
N GLU A 163 7.87 -22.76 -2.81
CA GLU A 163 8.56 -24.02 -2.49
C GLU A 163 7.90 -24.67 -1.28
N ARG A 164 8.20 -25.95 -1.02
CA ARG A 164 7.80 -26.59 0.24
C ARG A 164 9.02 -26.78 1.12
N ASP A 165 8.90 -26.45 2.41
CA ASP A 165 9.92 -26.77 3.40
C ASP A 165 9.91 -28.28 3.74
N ASP A 166 10.82 -28.68 4.64
CA ASP A 166 10.96 -30.07 5.10
C ASP A 166 9.71 -30.61 5.84
N HIS A 167 8.81 -29.73 6.28
CA HIS A 167 7.54 -30.07 6.90
C HIS A 167 6.36 -30.03 5.91
N GLY A 168 6.64 -29.75 4.63
CA GLY A 168 5.64 -29.63 3.58
C GLY A 168 4.86 -28.32 3.60
N LEU A 169 5.26 -27.34 4.41
CA LEU A 169 4.65 -26.01 4.45
C LEU A 169 5.00 -25.24 3.16
N LEU A 170 4.02 -24.54 2.59
CA LEU A 170 4.25 -23.72 1.41
C LEU A 170 5.01 -22.45 1.81
N MET A 171 6.17 -22.22 1.22
CA MET A 171 7.03 -21.09 1.55
C MET A 171 7.22 -20.20 0.33
N PHE A 172 7.35 -18.90 0.60
CA PHE A 172 7.43 -17.88 -0.43
C PHE A 172 8.73 -17.09 -0.27
N GLN A 173 9.31 -16.71 -1.41
CA GLN A 173 10.55 -15.94 -1.45
C GLN A 173 10.34 -14.56 -0.81
N GLY A 174 11.01 -14.38 0.32
CA GLY A 174 11.14 -13.11 1.02
C GLY A 174 12.19 -12.20 0.40
N ASP A 175 12.42 -11.04 1.02
CA ASP A 175 13.35 -10.03 0.49
C ASP A 175 14.83 -10.48 0.50
N SER A 176 15.15 -11.50 1.29
CA SER A 176 16.47 -12.16 1.33
C SER A 176 16.67 -13.22 0.24
N GLY A 177 15.65 -13.47 -0.58
CA GLY A 177 15.61 -14.60 -1.53
C GLY A 177 15.46 -15.96 -0.88
N LYS A 178 15.38 -16.03 0.46
CA LYS A 178 15.17 -17.28 1.19
C LYS A 178 13.69 -17.50 1.48
N ALA A 179 13.29 -18.76 1.42
CA ALA A 179 11.93 -19.23 1.71
C ALA A 179 11.83 -19.77 3.16
N ASP A 180 12.57 -19.19 4.12
CA ASP A 180 12.65 -19.68 5.51
C ASP A 180 12.04 -18.71 6.54
N LEU A 181 11.65 -17.51 6.14
CA LEU A 181 11.19 -16.47 7.05
C LEU A 181 9.66 -16.39 7.17
N PHE A 182 9.16 -16.41 8.40
CA PHE A 182 7.73 -16.28 8.72
C PHE A 182 7.41 -14.91 9.32
N ASP A 183 7.49 -13.87 8.48
CA ASP A 183 7.20 -12.46 8.81
C ASP A 183 6.07 -11.90 7.92
N PHE A 184 5.37 -10.85 8.36
CA PHE A 184 4.32 -10.21 7.57
C PHE A 184 4.87 -9.47 6.35
N GLY A 185 5.90 -8.64 6.55
CA GLY A 185 6.44 -7.78 5.51
C GLY A 185 7.32 -8.57 4.56
N ILE A 186 8.32 -9.25 5.09
CA ILE A 186 9.44 -9.79 4.32
C ILE A 186 9.41 -11.32 4.21
N GLY A 187 8.41 -11.98 4.78
CA GLY A 187 8.29 -13.44 4.81
C GLY A 187 6.93 -13.97 4.31
N SER A 188 6.67 -15.23 4.61
CA SER A 188 5.51 -15.97 4.08
C SER A 188 4.17 -15.54 4.70
N MET A 189 4.15 -14.94 5.91
CA MET A 189 2.90 -14.64 6.61
C MET A 189 2.05 -13.60 5.86
N GLY A 190 2.66 -12.55 5.31
CA GLY A 190 1.92 -11.56 4.52
C GLY A 190 1.39 -12.12 3.21
N VAL A 191 2.09 -13.09 2.61
CA VAL A 191 1.62 -13.81 1.41
C VAL A 191 0.38 -14.62 1.74
N TYR A 192 0.42 -15.41 2.82
CA TYR A 192 -0.75 -16.15 3.29
C TYR A 192 -1.94 -15.25 3.58
N TRP A 193 -1.71 -14.12 4.28
CA TRP A 193 -2.75 -13.15 4.58
C TRP A 193 -3.48 -12.68 3.31
N CYS A 194 -2.73 -12.31 2.27
CA CYS A 194 -3.30 -11.86 1.01
C CYS A 194 -3.92 -12.98 0.18
N LEU A 195 -3.37 -14.20 0.20
CA LEU A 195 -3.96 -15.37 -0.48
C LEU A 195 -5.34 -15.74 0.07
N LEU A 196 -5.58 -15.48 1.36
CA LEU A 196 -6.88 -15.62 2.01
C LEU A 196 -7.85 -14.46 1.69
N ASN A 197 -7.43 -13.50 0.87
CA ASN A 197 -8.19 -12.30 0.49
C ASN A 197 -8.56 -11.41 1.68
N ASN A 198 -7.75 -11.42 2.75
CA ASN A 198 -7.94 -10.50 3.85
C ASN A 198 -7.64 -9.07 3.41
N LYS A 199 -8.36 -8.10 3.99
CA LYS A 199 -8.05 -6.67 3.84
C LYS A 199 -6.77 -6.32 4.59
N PHE A 200 -6.22 -5.13 4.32
CA PHE A 200 -5.02 -4.67 5.00
C PHE A 200 -5.22 -4.64 6.53
N PRO A 201 -4.25 -5.08 7.36
CA PRO A 201 -4.46 -5.21 8.81
C PRO A 201 -4.84 -3.91 9.54
N PHE A 202 -4.45 -2.75 8.98
CA PHE A 202 -4.75 -1.44 9.56
C PHE A 202 -5.92 -0.74 8.88
N ASP A 203 -6.71 -1.47 8.08
CA ASP A 203 -7.87 -0.90 7.42
C ASP A 203 -8.97 -0.56 8.44
N VAL A 204 -9.33 0.71 8.53
CA VAL A 204 -10.44 1.18 9.35
C VAL A 204 -11.76 0.79 8.67
N GLN A 205 -12.28 -0.37 9.06
CA GLN A 205 -13.58 -0.84 8.60
C GLN A 205 -14.68 0.15 9.01
N THR A 206 -15.40 0.67 8.03
CA THR A 206 -16.71 1.32 8.20
C THR A 206 -17.79 0.37 7.74
#